data_AF-A0A6A9SPR5-F1
#
_entry.id   AF-A0A6A9SPR5-F1
#
_cell.length_a   1.000
_cell.length_b   1.000
_cell.length_c   1.000
_cell.angle_alpha   90.00
_cell.angle_beta   90.00
_cell.angle_gamma   90.00
#
_symmetry.space_group_name_H-M   'P 1'
#
loop_
_entity.id
_entity.type
_entity.pdbx_description
1 polymer ?
#
loop_
_entity_poly.entity_id
_entity_poly.type
_entity_poly.pdbx_seq_one_letter_code
_entity_poly.pdbx_strand_id
1 'polypeptide(L)'
;MQRRTFIGTTIGIAGLGVLGSNTAMGNSNGLVNAVETGDGGIVATDDDFVISGQEITVDSGSPPYVIHNDGYSGEVTDNHIEIEAVPESPTFGIRVDGGDVDVTANTVDGDDALAHQFLSIGYADGATGAVESNTLNGGHRVAILATGGDTDVDISDNEITGLGPKSDGWAENGIQIGGGATARIRGNTVADHWWDLDDFQSSGIILYQPGDSVNIQRNSVTDNDAGIALWGGNRHNVLHNTIEVTEEDPGDDDAFHAGVFALETTNSGVRQNTITAVDGDMGIVLYPSAENTKLIRNAISGWAEPIVDKGEETKLPKPFDPNTS
;
A
#
# COMPACT_ATOMS: atom_id res chain seq x y z
N MET A 1 19.97 -21.52 -18.38
CA MET A 1 19.19 -20.30 -18.69
C MET A 1 18.83 -20.33 -20.16
N GLN A 2 17.59 -20.72 -20.48
CA GLN A 2 17.03 -20.54 -21.81
C GLN A 2 16.59 -19.08 -21.90
N ARG A 3 17.29 -18.25 -22.67
CA ARG A 3 16.81 -16.92 -23.06
C ARG A 3 15.47 -17.12 -23.77
N ARG A 4 14.37 -16.63 -23.18
CA ARG A 4 13.09 -16.54 -23.88
C ARG A 4 13.21 -15.38 -24.85
N THR A 5 13.40 -15.69 -26.13
CA THR A 5 13.34 -14.69 -27.18
C THR A 5 11.88 -14.25 -27.33
N PHE A 6 11.55 -13.03 -26.88
CA PHE A 6 10.31 -12.38 -27.26
C PHE A 6 10.36 -12.10 -28.77
N ILE A 7 9.71 -12.94 -29.57
CA ILE A 7 9.34 -12.58 -30.94
C ILE A 7 8.01 -11.84 -30.83
N GLY A 8 8.09 -10.55 -30.51
CA GLY A 8 6.97 -9.63 -30.64
C GLY A 8 6.54 -9.60 -32.11
N THR A 9 5.40 -10.20 -32.40
CA THR A 9 4.78 -10.10 -33.71
C THR A 9 4.11 -8.72 -33.76
N THR A 10 4.78 -7.74 -34.36
CA THR A 10 4.18 -6.45 -34.68
C THR A 10 3.06 -6.67 -35.72
N ILE A 11 1.84 -6.88 -35.25
CA ILE A 11 0.65 -6.86 -36.10
C ILE A 11 0.32 -5.38 -36.33
N GLY A 12 0.68 -4.88 -37.51
CA GLY A 12 0.25 -3.57 -37.98
C GLY A 12 -1.27 -3.54 -38.15
N ILE A 13 -1.96 -2.98 -37.15
CA ILE A 13 -3.35 -2.56 -37.28
C ILE A 13 -3.33 -1.12 -37.80
N ALA A 14 -3.49 -0.96 -39.11
CA ALA A 14 -3.84 0.32 -39.70
C ALA A 14 -5.34 0.56 -39.48
N GLY A 15 -5.68 1.11 -38.31
CA GLY A 15 -7.02 1.57 -37.93
C GLY A 15 -7.04 3.09 -37.79
N LEU A 16 -7.86 3.73 -38.61
CA LEU A 16 -8.05 5.18 -38.71
C LEU A 16 -8.78 5.74 -37.48
N GLY A 17 -8.18 6.71 -36.79
CA GLY A 17 -8.87 7.83 -36.11
C GLY A 17 -9.40 7.59 -34.69
N VAL A 18 -8.51 7.62 -33.70
CA VAL A 18 -8.84 8.07 -32.34
C VAL A 18 -7.95 9.29 -32.06
N LEU A 19 -8.57 10.39 -31.64
CA LEU A 19 -7.86 11.62 -31.25
C LEU A 19 -6.95 11.28 -30.07
N GLY A 20 -5.66 11.57 -30.24
CA GLY A 20 -4.57 11.08 -29.40
C GLY A 20 -4.64 11.57 -27.96
N SER A 21 -4.42 10.62 -27.05
CA SER A 21 -3.82 10.89 -25.76
C SER A 21 -2.40 11.43 -26.00
N ASN A 22 -2.03 12.48 -25.27
CA ASN A 22 -0.67 13.02 -25.33
C ASN A 22 -0.02 12.75 -23.99
N THR A 23 0.54 11.56 -23.80
CA THR A 23 1.50 11.36 -22.71
C THR A 23 2.71 12.23 -23.02
N ALA A 24 2.88 13.34 -22.29
CA ALA A 24 4.06 14.17 -22.40
C ALA A 24 5.19 13.47 -21.63
N MET A 25 6.09 12.80 -22.34
CA MET A 25 7.19 12.08 -21.70
C MET A 25 8.53 12.83 -21.77
N GLY A 26 9.21 12.82 -20.62
CA GLY A 26 10.54 13.33 -20.40
C GLY A 26 11.67 12.49 -21.00
N ASN A 27 12.87 13.04 -20.89
CA ASN A 27 14.17 12.59 -21.36
C ASN A 27 14.43 11.06 -21.43
N SER A 28 14.61 10.50 -22.64
CA SER A 28 14.97 9.08 -22.85
C SER A 28 16.37 8.66 -22.37
N ASN A 29 17.19 9.60 -21.87
CA ASN A 29 18.56 9.31 -21.40
C ASN A 29 18.61 8.48 -20.10
N GLY A 30 17.47 8.15 -19.48
CA GLY A 30 17.36 7.38 -18.25
C GLY A 30 16.86 5.94 -18.40
N LEU A 31 16.74 5.44 -19.64
CA LEU A 31 16.28 4.08 -19.92
C LEU A 31 17.45 3.16 -20.29
N VAL A 32 17.66 2.10 -19.51
CA VAL A 32 18.58 0.99 -19.79
C VAL A 32 17.78 -0.30 -19.76
N ASN A 33 17.89 -1.12 -20.82
CA ASN A 33 17.09 -2.33 -20.99
C ASN A 33 15.59 -2.11 -20.78
N ALA A 34 15.09 -0.93 -21.10
CA ALA A 34 13.68 -0.56 -21.05
C ALA A 34 13.30 0.20 -22.32
N VAL A 35 12.01 0.16 -22.67
CA VAL A 35 11.49 0.81 -23.88
C VAL A 35 10.14 1.47 -23.62
N GLU A 36 9.94 2.62 -24.24
CA GLU A 36 8.62 3.24 -24.34
C GLU A 36 7.73 2.46 -25.33
N THR A 37 6.51 2.17 -24.92
CA THR A 37 5.50 1.51 -25.75
C THR A 37 4.72 2.53 -26.57
N GLY A 38 4.01 2.06 -27.61
CA GLY A 38 3.26 2.95 -28.51
C GLY A 38 2.07 3.67 -27.86
N ASP A 39 1.69 3.26 -26.65
CA ASP A 39 0.65 3.85 -25.79
C ASP A 39 1.24 4.69 -24.64
N GLY A 40 2.55 4.95 -24.64
CA GLY A 40 3.21 5.86 -23.69
C GLY A 40 3.60 5.25 -22.35
N GLY A 41 3.44 3.93 -22.16
CA GLY A 41 4.01 3.22 -21.02
C GLY A 41 5.51 2.97 -21.20
N ILE A 42 6.20 2.60 -20.12
CA ILE A 42 7.60 2.18 -20.14
C ILE A 42 7.66 0.74 -19.63
N VAL A 43 8.31 -0.14 -20.40
CA VAL A 43 8.37 -1.57 -20.09
C VAL A 43 9.83 -2.05 -20.04
N ALA A 44 10.17 -2.80 -18.99
CA ALA A 44 11.46 -3.49 -18.90
C ALA A 44 11.57 -4.58 -19.98
N THR A 45 12.75 -4.76 -20.57
CA THR A 45 12.98 -5.65 -21.73
C THR A 45 14.04 -6.71 -21.50
N ASP A 46 14.87 -6.56 -20.48
CA ASP A 46 15.89 -7.52 -20.05
C ASP A 46 16.22 -7.26 -18.57
N ASP A 47 16.99 -8.16 -17.96
CA ASP A 47 17.55 -7.95 -16.63
C ASP A 47 18.53 -6.75 -16.61
N ASP A 48 18.84 -6.29 -15.40
CA ASP A 48 19.66 -5.10 -15.14
C ASP A 48 19.04 -3.84 -15.79
N PHE A 49 17.71 -3.77 -15.87
CA PHE A 49 17.04 -2.59 -16.38
C PHE A 49 17.16 -1.44 -15.40
N VAL A 50 17.17 -0.22 -15.95
CA VAL A 50 17.11 1.01 -15.19
C VAL A 50 16.09 1.92 -15.87
N ILE A 51 15.09 2.35 -15.12
CA ILE A 51 14.13 3.38 -15.54
C ILE A 51 14.29 4.53 -14.56
N SER A 52 14.93 5.61 -15.01
CA SER A 52 15.29 6.70 -14.10
C SER A 52 15.12 8.11 -14.65
N GLY A 53 14.85 9.08 -13.76
CA GLY A 53 14.78 10.49 -14.13
C GLY A 53 13.69 10.82 -15.15
N GLN A 54 12.64 10.01 -15.22
CA GLN A 54 11.51 10.24 -16.11
C GLN A 54 10.52 11.23 -15.49
N GLU A 55 9.95 12.08 -16.34
CA GLU A 55 8.83 12.96 -16.00
C GLU A 55 7.69 12.50 -16.89
N ILE A 56 6.62 11.95 -16.31
CA ILE A 56 5.54 11.30 -17.05
C ILE A 56 4.21 11.83 -16.55
N THR A 57 3.45 12.49 -17.43
CA THR A 57 2.07 12.91 -17.16
C THR A 57 1.10 12.08 -18.00
N VAL A 58 0.09 11.51 -17.35
CA VAL A 58 -0.96 10.70 -17.97
C VAL A 58 -2.30 11.45 -17.90
N ASP A 59 -2.68 12.05 -19.02
CA ASP A 59 -3.87 12.93 -19.13
C ASP A 59 -5.11 12.25 -19.73
N SER A 60 -4.94 11.08 -20.35
CA SER A 60 -6.02 10.32 -21.00
C SER A 60 -5.53 8.97 -21.54
N GLY A 61 -6.44 7.99 -21.62
CA GLY A 61 -6.25 6.78 -22.46
C GLY A 61 -5.09 5.86 -22.04
N SER A 62 -4.76 5.82 -20.75
CA SER A 62 -3.56 5.15 -20.23
C SER A 62 -3.53 3.64 -20.46
N PRO A 63 -2.34 3.04 -20.72
CA PRO A 63 -2.10 1.64 -20.41
C PRO A 63 -2.47 1.33 -18.94
N PRO A 64 -2.71 0.05 -18.59
CA PRO A 64 -3.01 -0.34 -17.21
C PRO A 64 -1.85 -0.10 -16.23
N TYR A 65 -0.73 0.43 -16.71
CA TYR A 65 0.47 0.79 -15.94
C TYR A 65 1.22 1.93 -16.63
N VAL A 66 1.92 2.79 -15.87
CA VAL A 66 2.88 3.75 -16.45
C VAL A 66 4.24 3.08 -16.65
N ILE A 67 4.75 2.41 -15.61
CA ILE A 67 5.98 1.62 -15.66
C ILE A 67 5.64 0.17 -15.36
N HIS A 68 6.16 -0.77 -16.15
CA HIS A 68 5.90 -2.19 -15.97
C HIS A 68 7.13 -3.08 -16.13
N ASN A 69 7.29 -3.99 -15.17
CA ASN A 69 8.24 -5.08 -15.20
C ASN A 69 7.49 -6.43 -15.25
N ASP A 70 7.84 -7.28 -16.22
CA ASP A 70 7.31 -8.64 -16.41
C ASP A 70 8.42 -9.69 -16.19
N GLY A 71 8.90 -9.75 -14.96
CA GLY A 71 9.79 -10.80 -14.46
C GLY A 71 11.29 -10.54 -14.57
N TYR A 72 11.70 -9.33 -14.99
CA TYR A 72 13.10 -8.93 -15.01
C TYR A 72 13.53 -8.32 -13.68
N SER A 73 14.84 -8.33 -13.43
CA SER A 73 15.42 -7.66 -12.26
C SER A 73 16.03 -6.31 -12.65
N GLY A 74 15.94 -5.30 -11.79
CA GLY A 74 16.39 -3.95 -12.14
C GLY A 74 15.94 -2.88 -11.15
N GLU A 75 15.98 -1.63 -11.60
CA GLU A 75 15.74 -0.46 -10.76
C GLU A 75 14.77 0.53 -11.45
N VAL A 76 13.83 1.08 -10.67
CA VAL A 76 12.98 2.21 -11.04
C VAL A 76 13.25 3.34 -10.05
N THR A 77 13.98 4.38 -10.46
CA THR A 77 14.47 5.41 -9.52
C THR A 77 14.31 6.84 -10.00
N ASP A 78 14.03 7.76 -9.07
CA ASP A 78 14.03 9.21 -9.34
C ASP A 78 13.07 9.61 -10.49
N ASN A 79 11.92 8.94 -10.61
CA ASN A 79 10.89 9.30 -11.59
C ASN A 79 9.79 10.13 -10.93
N HIS A 80 9.18 11.00 -11.71
CA HIS A 80 7.99 11.76 -11.36
C HIS A 80 6.86 11.32 -12.29
N ILE A 81 5.81 10.75 -11.69
CA ILE A 81 4.64 10.23 -12.40
C ILE A 81 3.41 10.98 -11.89
N GLU A 82 2.75 11.71 -12.80
CA GLU A 82 1.51 12.43 -12.53
C GLU A 82 0.37 11.79 -13.32
N ILE A 83 -0.72 11.44 -12.63
CA ILE A 83 -1.87 10.76 -13.21
C ILE A 83 -3.10 11.67 -13.06
N GLU A 84 -3.51 12.30 -14.16
CA GLU A 84 -4.67 13.20 -14.19
C GLU A 84 -5.96 12.47 -14.63
N ALA A 85 -5.83 11.38 -15.41
CA ALA A 85 -6.99 10.58 -15.81
C ALA A 85 -6.64 9.09 -16.02
N VAL A 86 -7.44 8.19 -15.43
CA VAL A 86 -7.34 6.74 -15.63
C VAL A 86 -8.62 6.14 -16.21
N PRO A 87 -8.51 5.06 -17.01
CA PRO A 87 -9.68 4.27 -17.39
C PRO A 87 -10.34 3.58 -16.18
N GLU A 88 -11.55 3.03 -16.35
CA GLU A 88 -12.32 2.33 -15.30
C GLU A 88 -11.65 1.03 -14.76
N SER A 89 -10.54 0.59 -15.36
CA SER A 89 -9.76 -0.58 -14.93
C SER A 89 -8.67 -0.18 -13.95
N PRO A 90 -8.22 -1.10 -13.07
CA PRO A 90 -7.11 -0.81 -12.18
C PRO A 90 -5.90 -0.38 -13.00
N THR A 91 -5.36 0.78 -12.64
CA THR A 91 -4.22 1.39 -13.30
C THR A 91 -3.12 1.54 -12.27
N PHE A 92 -1.90 1.15 -12.64
CA PHE A 92 -0.74 1.25 -11.79
C PHE A 92 0.13 2.45 -12.19
N GLY A 93 0.72 3.15 -11.23
CA GLY A 93 1.88 3.98 -11.52
C GLY A 93 3.03 3.07 -11.94
N ILE A 94 3.48 2.22 -11.00
CA ILE A 94 4.56 1.26 -11.21
C ILE A 94 4.04 -0.15 -10.89
N ARG A 95 4.17 -1.08 -11.84
CA ARG A 95 3.80 -2.48 -11.69
C ARG A 95 5.00 -3.40 -11.85
N VAL A 96 5.22 -4.26 -10.86
CA VAL A 96 6.26 -5.28 -10.83
C VAL A 96 5.63 -6.66 -10.73
N ASP A 97 5.67 -7.42 -11.81
CA ASP A 97 5.20 -8.81 -11.88
C ASP A 97 6.41 -9.76 -11.97
N GLY A 98 6.78 -10.40 -10.86
CA GLY A 98 8.01 -11.18 -10.74
C GLY A 98 9.31 -10.35 -10.77
N GLY A 99 10.45 -11.04 -10.71
CA GLY A 99 11.78 -10.42 -10.71
C GLY A 99 12.21 -9.85 -9.36
N ASP A 100 13.43 -9.30 -9.29
CA ASP A 100 13.96 -8.59 -8.12
C ASP A 100 14.15 -7.11 -8.49
N VAL A 101 13.24 -6.25 -8.05
CA VAL A 101 13.17 -4.85 -8.50
C VAL A 101 13.15 -3.90 -7.32
N ASP A 102 14.05 -2.93 -7.35
CA ASP A 102 14.07 -1.82 -6.40
C ASP A 102 13.34 -0.60 -7.01
N VAL A 103 12.30 -0.13 -6.32
CA VAL A 103 11.53 1.07 -6.67
C VAL A 103 11.84 2.15 -5.62
N THR A 104 12.72 3.09 -5.98
CA THR A 104 13.33 4.02 -5.03
C THR A 104 13.19 5.49 -5.41
N ALA A 105 12.93 6.36 -4.45
CA ALA A 105 12.96 7.81 -4.68
C ALA A 105 12.06 8.33 -5.82
N ASN A 106 10.94 7.66 -6.08
CA ASN A 106 9.97 8.11 -7.07
C ASN A 106 8.88 8.99 -6.41
N THR A 107 8.34 9.91 -7.18
CA THR A 107 7.09 10.62 -6.88
C THR A 107 5.99 10.06 -7.76
N VAL A 108 4.88 9.63 -7.15
CA VAL A 108 3.67 9.19 -7.87
C VAL A 108 2.48 9.93 -7.30
N ASP A 109 1.92 10.82 -8.11
CA ASP A 109 0.81 11.69 -7.76
C ASP A 109 -0.42 11.30 -8.59
N GLY A 110 -1.47 10.82 -7.91
CA GLY A 110 -2.79 10.58 -8.48
C GLY A 110 -3.73 11.75 -8.19
N ASP A 111 -4.42 12.24 -9.22
CA ASP A 111 -5.47 13.26 -9.06
C ASP A 111 -6.67 12.70 -8.26
N ASP A 112 -7.23 13.50 -7.36
CA ASP A 112 -8.46 13.19 -6.62
C ASP A 112 -9.65 12.86 -7.57
N ALA A 113 -9.62 13.40 -8.80
CA ALA A 113 -10.66 13.18 -9.81
C ALA A 113 -10.57 11.81 -10.52
N LEU A 114 -9.55 10.99 -10.23
CA LEU A 114 -9.40 9.69 -10.89
C LEU A 114 -10.55 8.74 -10.55
N ALA A 115 -10.88 7.87 -11.50
CA ALA A 115 -11.81 6.78 -11.25
C ALA A 115 -11.21 5.76 -10.27
N HIS A 116 -12.10 5.04 -9.59
CA HIS A 116 -11.95 4.42 -8.27
C HIS A 116 -10.86 3.32 -8.07
N GLN A 117 -9.88 3.14 -8.96
CA GLN A 117 -8.97 1.97 -8.93
C GLN A 117 -7.51 2.25 -9.26
N PHE A 118 -7.02 3.47 -9.04
CA PHE A 118 -5.59 3.73 -9.16
C PHE A 118 -4.79 3.13 -7.99
N LEU A 119 -3.63 2.54 -8.32
CA LEU A 119 -2.64 2.06 -7.36
C LEU A 119 -1.27 2.65 -7.71
N SER A 120 -0.56 3.21 -6.73
CA SER A 120 0.72 3.88 -7.05
C SER A 120 1.81 2.87 -7.38
N ILE A 121 2.07 1.90 -6.51
CA ILE A 121 3.08 0.85 -6.68
C ILE A 121 2.48 -0.53 -6.37
N GLY A 122 2.68 -1.49 -7.26
CA GLY A 122 2.19 -2.87 -7.10
C GLY A 122 3.25 -3.93 -7.37
N TYR A 123 3.43 -4.86 -6.42
CA TYR A 123 4.26 -6.07 -6.54
C TYR A 123 3.37 -7.31 -6.55
N ALA A 124 3.60 -8.23 -7.50
CA ALA A 124 2.91 -9.51 -7.53
C ALA A 124 3.71 -10.61 -8.26
N ASP A 125 3.07 -11.77 -8.43
CA ASP A 125 3.57 -12.90 -9.22
C ASP A 125 4.98 -13.36 -8.81
N GLY A 126 5.27 -13.33 -7.50
CA GLY A 126 6.55 -13.75 -6.93
C GLY A 126 7.65 -12.68 -7.02
N ALA A 127 7.26 -11.41 -7.21
CA ALA A 127 8.20 -10.29 -7.20
C ALA A 127 8.86 -10.10 -5.82
N THR A 128 10.13 -9.72 -5.85
CA THR A 128 10.89 -9.28 -4.67
C THR A 128 11.54 -7.93 -4.90
N GLY A 129 12.05 -7.33 -3.84
CA GLY A 129 12.87 -6.12 -3.89
C GLY A 129 12.48 -5.09 -2.84
N ALA A 130 12.95 -3.86 -3.02
CA ALA A 130 12.68 -2.75 -2.11
C ALA A 130 11.70 -1.73 -2.70
N VAL A 131 10.83 -1.18 -1.85
CA VAL A 131 10.07 0.05 -2.12
C VAL A 131 10.52 1.07 -1.09
N GLU A 132 11.44 1.96 -1.47
CA GLU A 132 12.15 2.81 -0.52
C GLU A 132 12.16 4.30 -0.89
N SER A 133 11.93 5.17 0.11
CA SER A 133 12.04 6.63 -0.04
C SER A 133 11.16 7.23 -1.15
N ASN A 134 10.02 6.63 -1.48
CA ASN A 134 9.08 7.19 -2.45
C ASN A 134 8.12 8.16 -1.76
N THR A 135 7.61 9.12 -2.54
CA THR A 135 6.50 10.01 -2.16
C THR A 135 5.28 9.64 -2.99
N LEU A 136 4.21 9.18 -2.35
CA LEU A 136 3.01 8.67 -3.01
C LEU A 136 1.80 9.46 -2.52
N ASN A 137 1.13 10.16 -3.42
CA ASN A 137 -0.07 10.93 -3.10
C ASN A 137 -1.24 10.45 -3.96
N GLY A 138 -2.42 10.28 -3.37
CA GLY A 138 -3.67 10.05 -4.12
C GLY A 138 -3.85 8.63 -4.68
N GLY A 139 -3.47 7.61 -3.92
CA GLY A 139 -3.76 6.22 -4.26
C GLY A 139 -5.24 5.87 -4.05
N HIS A 140 -6.06 5.91 -5.12
CA HIS A 140 -7.53 5.70 -5.07
C HIS A 140 -8.03 4.38 -4.47
N ARG A 141 -7.14 3.40 -4.32
CA ARG A 141 -7.43 2.11 -3.70
C ARG A 141 -6.31 1.68 -2.76
N VAL A 142 -5.07 1.65 -3.24
CA VAL A 142 -3.90 1.34 -2.42
C VAL A 142 -2.68 2.09 -2.96
N ALA A 143 -1.90 2.77 -2.10
CA ALA A 143 -0.65 3.37 -2.55
C ALA A 143 0.44 2.31 -2.81
N ILE A 144 0.70 1.40 -1.86
CA ILE A 144 1.63 0.26 -2.04
C ILE A 144 0.90 -1.07 -1.83
N LEU A 145 0.79 -1.87 -2.89
CA LEU A 145 0.23 -3.22 -2.85
C LEU A 145 1.31 -4.28 -3.07
N ALA A 146 1.48 -5.21 -2.14
CA ALA A 146 2.17 -6.48 -2.38
C ALA A 146 1.18 -7.64 -2.27
N THR A 147 1.06 -8.45 -3.32
CA THR A 147 0.07 -9.54 -3.35
C THR A 147 0.58 -10.82 -4.00
N GLY A 148 -0.03 -11.94 -3.64
CA GLY A 148 0.29 -13.26 -4.18
C GLY A 148 1.37 -13.98 -3.37
N GLY A 149 1.32 -15.32 -3.40
CA GLY A 149 2.35 -16.16 -2.79
C GLY A 149 3.70 -15.94 -3.45
N ASP A 150 4.77 -16.20 -2.68
CA ASP A 150 6.17 -16.00 -3.06
C ASP A 150 6.59 -14.54 -3.32
N THR A 151 5.68 -13.57 -3.25
CA THR A 151 6.00 -12.14 -3.25
C THR A 151 6.55 -11.73 -1.88
N ASP A 152 7.75 -11.14 -1.82
CA ASP A 152 8.41 -10.68 -0.57
C ASP A 152 9.10 -9.32 -0.75
N VAL A 153 8.60 -8.30 -0.06
CA VAL A 153 9.00 -6.89 -0.29
C VAL A 153 9.50 -6.22 0.99
N ASP A 154 10.59 -5.45 0.90
CA ASP A 154 11.01 -4.51 1.96
C ASP A 154 10.47 -3.11 1.62
N ILE A 155 9.54 -2.60 2.44
CA ILE A 155 8.86 -1.32 2.24
C ILE A 155 9.35 -0.38 3.32
N SER A 156 10.18 0.60 2.96
CA SER A 156 10.77 1.48 3.95
C SER A 156 10.87 2.94 3.62
N ASP A 157 10.73 3.76 4.66
CA ASP A 157 11.05 5.19 4.61
C ASP A 157 10.29 5.95 3.51
N ASN A 158 9.09 5.49 3.14
CA ASN A 158 8.19 6.15 2.18
C ASN A 158 7.28 7.17 2.88
N GLU A 159 6.87 8.20 2.15
CA GLU A 159 5.83 9.16 2.52
C GLU A 159 4.58 8.89 1.68
N ILE A 160 3.48 8.53 2.36
CA ILE A 160 2.26 8.04 1.72
C ILE A 160 1.07 8.84 2.25
N THR A 161 0.36 9.52 1.36
CA THR A 161 -0.81 10.33 1.70
C THR A 161 -2.00 9.87 0.85
N GLY A 162 -3.09 9.51 1.51
CA GLY A 162 -4.36 9.21 0.86
C GLY A 162 -5.06 10.50 0.40
N LEU A 163 -6.30 10.35 -0.07
CA LEU A 163 -7.11 11.48 -0.55
C LEU A 163 -7.89 12.19 0.58
N GLY A 164 -7.82 11.66 1.80
CA GLY A 164 -8.70 12.05 2.90
C GLY A 164 -10.08 11.37 2.81
N PRO A 165 -11.12 11.97 3.43
CA PRO A 165 -12.51 11.48 3.43
C PRO A 165 -13.06 11.16 2.04
N LYS A 166 -13.64 9.96 1.89
CA LYS A 166 -14.22 9.45 0.63
C LYS A 166 -15.50 8.68 0.87
N SER A 167 -16.48 8.91 0.01
CA SER A 167 -17.79 8.25 0.02
C SER A 167 -18.13 7.51 -1.28
N ASP A 168 -17.17 7.39 -2.20
CA ASP A 168 -17.31 6.64 -3.44
C ASP A 168 -16.06 5.86 -3.82
N GLY A 169 -16.27 4.80 -4.60
CA GLY A 169 -15.20 3.93 -5.03
C GLY A 169 -14.84 2.85 -4.04
N TRP A 170 -13.61 2.87 -3.56
CA TRP A 170 -13.06 1.85 -2.68
C TRP A 170 -12.45 2.53 -1.46
N ALA A 171 -12.62 1.89 -0.30
CA ALA A 171 -11.86 2.23 0.88
C ALA A 171 -10.36 2.15 0.59
N GLU A 172 -9.66 3.24 0.82
CA GLU A 172 -8.26 3.42 0.48
C GLU A 172 -7.36 2.82 1.56
N ASN A 173 -6.20 2.32 1.12
CA ASN A 173 -5.19 1.86 2.06
C ASN A 173 -3.83 2.43 1.70
N GLY A 174 -3.05 2.84 2.69
CA GLY A 174 -1.68 3.29 2.42
C GLY A 174 -0.82 2.13 1.94
N ILE A 175 -0.71 1.10 2.78
CA ILE A 175 0.06 -0.11 2.47
C ILE A 175 -0.82 -1.35 2.67
N GLN A 176 -0.94 -2.18 1.64
CA GLN A 176 -1.64 -3.46 1.71
C GLN A 176 -0.73 -4.63 1.35
N ILE A 177 -0.65 -5.62 2.26
CA ILE A 177 -0.01 -6.91 2.01
C ILE A 177 -1.08 -7.99 2.02
N GLY A 178 -1.21 -8.76 0.93
CA GLY A 178 -2.24 -9.78 0.87
C GLY A 178 -1.96 -10.95 -0.05
N GLY A 179 -2.96 -11.84 -0.17
CA GLY A 179 -2.91 -12.98 -1.09
C GLY A 179 -1.73 -13.95 -0.86
N GLY A 180 -1.21 -14.03 0.36
CA GLY A 180 -0.05 -14.85 0.71
C GLY A 180 1.32 -14.16 0.63
N ALA A 181 1.39 -12.88 0.25
CA ALA A 181 2.64 -12.11 0.21
C ALA A 181 3.22 -11.88 1.61
N THR A 182 4.54 -11.75 1.71
CA THR A 182 5.25 -11.34 2.93
C THR A 182 5.89 -9.96 2.77
N ALA A 183 6.16 -9.30 3.89
CA ALA A 183 6.83 -8.00 3.86
C ALA A 183 7.55 -7.64 5.16
N ARG A 184 8.49 -6.71 5.04
CA ARG A 184 9.00 -5.88 6.13
C ARG A 184 8.57 -4.44 5.84
N ILE A 185 7.81 -3.84 6.75
CA ILE A 185 7.26 -2.49 6.60
C ILE A 185 7.85 -1.62 7.70
N ARG A 186 8.76 -0.69 7.37
CA ARG A 186 9.49 0.08 8.39
C ARG A 186 9.71 1.56 8.06
N GLY A 187 9.61 2.43 9.06
CA GLY A 187 10.03 3.83 8.89
C GLY A 187 9.15 4.66 7.96
N ASN A 188 7.99 4.14 7.52
CA ASN A 188 7.11 4.86 6.62
C ASN A 188 6.27 5.88 7.40
N THR A 189 5.91 6.98 6.74
CA THR A 189 4.86 7.91 7.16
C THR A 189 3.64 7.65 6.30
N VAL A 190 2.50 7.33 6.92
CA VAL A 190 1.26 6.99 6.22
C VAL A 190 0.11 7.79 6.81
N ALA A 191 -0.57 8.58 6.00
CA ALA A 191 -1.64 9.46 6.46
C ALA A 191 -2.82 9.59 5.50
N ASP A 192 -3.94 10.11 6.02
CA ASP A 192 -5.11 10.58 5.28
C ASP A 192 -5.84 9.51 4.44
N HIS A 193 -6.01 8.29 4.97
CA HIS A 193 -6.86 7.26 4.34
C HIS A 193 -8.17 7.05 5.11
N TRP A 194 -9.28 7.53 4.53
CA TRP A 194 -10.59 7.56 5.18
C TRP A 194 -11.67 6.92 4.31
N TRP A 195 -12.73 6.41 4.93
CA TRP A 195 -13.90 5.88 4.24
C TRP A 195 -15.17 6.27 5.00
N ASP A 196 -15.94 7.17 4.41
CA ASP A 196 -17.09 7.84 5.06
C ASP A 196 -18.34 6.93 5.07
N LEU A 197 -18.29 5.72 4.51
CA LEU A 197 -19.46 4.81 4.51
C LEU A 197 -19.33 3.70 5.56
N ASP A 198 -20.47 3.28 6.10
CA ASP A 198 -20.59 2.30 7.21
C ASP A 198 -20.36 0.83 6.81
N ASP A 199 -19.82 0.55 5.62
CA ASP A 199 -19.74 -0.79 5.03
C ASP A 199 -18.31 -1.34 4.89
N PHE A 200 -17.31 -0.46 4.79
CA PHE A 200 -15.89 -0.79 4.71
C PHE A 200 -15.08 0.10 5.66
N GLN A 201 -13.77 -0.10 5.68
CA GLN A 201 -12.87 0.68 6.52
C GLN A 201 -11.56 0.89 5.75
N SER A 202 -11.11 2.14 5.66
CA SER A 202 -9.78 2.47 5.17
C SER A 202 -8.72 2.13 6.22
N SER A 203 -7.46 1.95 5.82
CA SER A 203 -6.39 1.68 6.76
C SER A 203 -5.08 2.28 6.31
N GLY A 204 -4.33 2.87 7.25
CA GLY A 204 -2.96 3.26 6.95
C GLY A 204 -2.14 2.05 6.49
N ILE A 205 -2.16 0.96 7.29
CA ILE A 205 -1.51 -0.30 6.93
C ILE A 205 -2.45 -1.48 7.17
N ILE A 206 -2.73 -2.28 6.14
CA ILE A 206 -3.55 -3.49 6.23
C ILE A 206 -2.80 -4.75 5.78
N LEU A 207 -2.92 -5.80 6.59
CA LEU A 207 -2.64 -7.16 6.15
C LEU A 207 -3.96 -7.84 5.80
N TYR A 208 -4.14 -8.24 4.54
CA TYR A 208 -5.36 -8.89 4.07
C TYR A 208 -5.04 -10.28 3.50
N GLN A 209 -5.14 -11.29 4.38
CA GLN A 209 -4.72 -12.66 4.11
C GLN A 209 -3.24 -12.73 3.63
N PRO A 210 -2.30 -12.17 4.41
CA PRO A 210 -0.87 -12.20 4.06
C PRO A 210 -0.29 -13.61 4.25
N GLY A 211 0.96 -13.80 3.82
CA GLY A 211 1.81 -14.88 4.27
C GLY A 211 2.26 -14.68 5.72
N ASP A 212 2.87 -15.70 6.32
CA ASP A 212 3.32 -15.65 7.73
C ASP A 212 4.40 -14.59 7.99
N SER A 213 4.46 -14.12 9.24
CA SER A 213 5.61 -13.39 9.78
C SER A 213 5.89 -12.00 9.18
N VAL A 214 4.87 -11.32 8.62
CA VAL A 214 4.96 -9.90 8.25
C VAL A 214 5.34 -9.05 9.46
N ASN A 215 6.27 -8.11 9.27
CA ASN A 215 6.77 -7.22 10.33
C ASN A 215 6.46 -5.77 9.98
N ILE A 216 5.74 -5.07 10.87
CA ILE A 216 5.35 -3.67 10.75
C ILE A 216 5.99 -2.92 11.91
N GLN A 217 7.04 -2.13 11.63
CA GLN A 217 7.86 -1.54 12.69
C GLN A 217 8.28 -0.09 12.46
N ARG A 218 8.18 0.75 13.49
CA ARG A 218 8.69 2.14 13.46
C ARG A 218 8.06 2.99 12.36
N ASN A 219 6.81 2.72 12.00
CA ASN A 219 6.05 3.60 11.11
C ASN A 219 5.35 4.70 11.92
N SER A 220 5.12 5.84 11.28
CA SER A 220 4.20 6.89 11.74
C SER A 220 2.92 6.76 10.93
N VAL A 221 1.81 6.45 11.58
CA VAL A 221 0.50 6.25 10.92
C VAL A 221 -0.50 7.20 11.55
N THR A 222 -0.98 8.19 10.79
CA THR A 222 -1.80 9.29 11.32
C THR A 222 -3.05 9.51 10.49
N ASP A 223 -4.17 9.92 11.09
CA ASP A 223 -5.35 10.39 10.34
C ASP A 223 -5.86 9.34 9.32
N ASN A 224 -6.19 8.14 9.78
CA ASN A 224 -6.84 7.10 8.97
C ASN A 224 -7.95 6.45 9.82
N ASP A 225 -9.00 5.86 9.22
CA ASP A 225 -10.07 5.17 9.98
C ASP A 225 -9.47 4.10 10.91
N ALA A 226 -8.61 3.25 10.33
CA ALA A 226 -7.78 2.33 11.08
C ALA A 226 -6.30 2.67 10.91
N GLY A 227 -5.56 2.71 12.02
CA GLY A 227 -4.11 2.80 11.96
C GLY A 227 -3.50 1.55 11.31
N ILE A 228 -3.61 0.40 12.00
CA ILE A 228 -3.06 -0.88 11.51
C ILE A 228 -4.08 -2.01 11.65
N ALA A 229 -4.40 -2.64 10.52
CA ALA A 229 -5.31 -3.78 10.42
C ALA A 229 -4.56 -5.09 10.19
N LEU A 230 -4.79 -6.10 11.03
CA LEU A 230 -4.29 -7.45 10.85
C LEU A 230 -5.46 -8.39 10.54
N TRP A 231 -5.64 -8.75 9.27
CA TRP A 231 -6.66 -9.70 8.84
C TRP A 231 -6.01 -10.95 8.26
N GLY A 232 -5.94 -12.01 9.06
CA GLY A 232 -5.39 -13.30 8.65
C GLY A 232 -3.96 -13.57 9.13
N GLY A 233 -3.41 -14.67 8.62
CA GLY A 233 -2.00 -15.05 8.76
C GLY A 233 -1.56 -15.41 10.19
N ASN A 234 -0.25 -15.54 10.38
CA ASN A 234 0.35 -16.04 11.62
C ASN A 234 1.69 -15.37 11.92
N ARG A 235 1.94 -15.12 13.21
CA ARG A 235 3.19 -14.56 13.76
C ARG A 235 3.55 -13.16 13.24
N HIS A 236 2.55 -12.33 12.94
CA HIS A 236 2.80 -10.93 12.59
C HIS A 236 3.32 -10.13 13.79
N ASN A 237 4.13 -9.11 13.53
CA ASN A 237 4.64 -8.23 14.60
C ASN A 237 4.39 -6.76 14.25
N VAL A 238 3.58 -6.09 15.06
CA VAL A 238 3.37 -4.64 15.08
C VAL A 238 4.19 -4.08 16.24
N LEU A 239 5.34 -3.47 15.94
CA LEU A 239 6.35 -3.13 16.94
C LEU A 239 6.88 -1.69 16.78
N HIS A 240 6.85 -0.89 17.85
CA HIS A 240 7.47 0.45 17.85
C HIS A 240 6.88 1.45 16.85
N ASN A 241 5.62 1.28 16.44
CA ASN A 241 4.93 2.26 15.61
C ASN A 241 4.37 3.39 16.49
N THR A 242 4.25 4.57 15.89
CA THR A 242 3.45 5.69 16.40
C THR A 242 2.18 5.72 15.57
N ILE A 243 1.04 5.57 16.23
CA ILE A 243 -0.29 5.51 15.59
C ILE A 243 -1.13 6.60 16.23
N GLU A 244 -1.62 7.52 15.43
CA GLU A 244 -2.52 8.59 15.86
C GLU A 244 -3.77 8.54 14.99
N VAL A 245 -4.94 8.31 15.60
CA VAL A 245 -6.20 8.37 14.85
C VAL A 245 -6.94 9.60 15.31
N THR A 246 -7.34 10.43 14.36
CA THR A 246 -8.24 11.56 14.61
C THR A 246 -9.61 11.17 14.10
N GLU A 247 -10.63 11.51 14.87
CA GLU A 247 -12.03 11.46 14.42
C GLU A 247 -12.40 12.87 13.92
N GLU A 248 -11.47 13.60 13.29
CA GLU A 248 -11.83 14.85 12.60
C GLU A 248 -12.60 14.52 11.30
N ASP A 249 -13.51 13.54 11.39
CA ASP A 249 -14.44 13.15 10.36
C ASP A 249 -15.39 14.33 10.09
N PRO A 250 -15.37 14.92 8.89
CA PRO A 250 -16.36 15.90 8.50
C PRO A 250 -17.75 15.26 8.22
N GLY A 251 -17.86 13.93 8.17
CA GLY A 251 -19.07 13.12 8.07
C GLY A 251 -19.62 12.72 9.44
N ASP A 252 -20.94 12.67 9.59
CA ASP A 252 -21.65 12.26 10.82
C ASP A 252 -21.99 10.78 10.71
N ASP A 253 -20.98 9.99 10.33
CA ASP A 253 -21.12 8.62 9.91
C ASP A 253 -20.50 7.80 11.05
N ASP A 254 -21.22 6.85 11.63
CA ASP A 254 -20.78 6.03 12.79
C ASP A 254 -19.61 5.07 12.41
N ALA A 255 -18.65 5.55 11.61
CA ALA A 255 -17.48 4.86 11.13
C ALA A 255 -16.60 4.46 12.31
N PHE A 256 -16.17 3.21 12.27
CA PHE A 256 -15.43 2.60 13.35
C PHE A 256 -13.96 3.04 13.29
N HIS A 257 -13.49 3.74 14.32
CA HIS A 257 -12.12 4.25 14.39
C HIS A 257 -11.24 3.41 15.33
N ALA A 258 -10.14 2.85 14.80
CA ALA A 258 -9.29 1.96 15.57
C ALA A 258 -7.79 2.18 15.39
N GLY A 259 -7.04 2.16 16.51
CA GLY A 259 -5.58 2.26 16.44
C GLY A 259 -4.97 1.00 15.81
N VAL A 260 -5.26 -0.16 16.40
CA VAL A 260 -4.88 -1.47 15.85
C VAL A 260 -6.03 -2.44 16.01
N PHE A 261 -6.40 -3.16 14.95
CA PHE A 261 -7.30 -4.31 15.10
C PHE A 261 -6.72 -5.59 14.53
N ALA A 262 -7.16 -6.72 15.08
CA ALA A 262 -6.73 -8.04 14.68
C ALA A 262 -7.92 -9.00 14.56
N LEU A 263 -8.04 -9.61 13.38
CA LEU A 263 -9.06 -10.55 12.98
C LEU A 263 -8.40 -11.74 12.28
N GLU A 264 -8.83 -12.96 12.59
CA GLU A 264 -8.37 -14.19 11.90
C GLU A 264 -6.84 -14.39 11.92
N THR A 265 -6.14 -13.80 12.88
CA THR A 265 -4.68 -13.91 13.00
C THR A 265 -4.28 -14.79 14.17
N THR A 266 -3.16 -15.51 14.05
CA THR A 266 -2.67 -16.39 15.12
C THR A 266 -1.25 -16.04 15.55
N ASN A 267 -0.95 -16.15 16.85
CA ASN A 267 0.39 -15.94 17.43
C ASN A 267 1.04 -14.57 17.14
N SER A 268 0.24 -13.58 16.76
CA SER A 268 0.70 -12.24 16.40
C SER A 268 1.01 -11.39 17.64
N GLY A 269 1.75 -10.29 17.47
CA GLY A 269 2.14 -9.43 18.58
C GLY A 269 1.97 -7.95 18.26
N VAL A 270 1.33 -7.22 19.17
CA VAL A 270 1.25 -5.77 19.17
C VAL A 270 2.04 -5.27 20.39
N ARG A 271 3.23 -4.74 20.16
CA ARG A 271 4.20 -4.50 21.22
C ARG A 271 4.85 -3.12 21.10
N GLN A 272 5.01 -2.44 22.23
CA GLN A 272 5.83 -1.23 22.34
C GLN A 272 5.46 -0.12 21.35
N ASN A 273 4.18 -0.05 20.96
CA ASN A 273 3.65 1.02 20.13
C ASN A 273 3.15 2.18 21.00
N THR A 274 3.10 3.37 20.43
CA THR A 274 2.36 4.52 20.96
C THR A 274 1.10 4.66 20.12
N ILE A 275 -0.08 4.56 20.75
CA ILE A 275 -1.38 4.50 20.09
C ILE A 275 -2.28 5.56 20.71
N THR A 276 -2.48 6.67 20.02
CA THR A 276 -3.19 7.85 20.53
C THR A 276 -4.39 8.18 19.66
N ALA A 277 -5.40 8.81 20.25
CA ALA A 277 -6.47 9.43 19.49
C ALA A 277 -6.95 10.73 20.14
N VAL A 278 -7.61 11.57 19.36
CA VAL A 278 -8.26 12.80 19.85
C VAL A 278 -9.73 12.56 20.22
N ASP A 279 -10.37 11.53 19.66
CA ASP A 279 -11.71 11.03 20.05
C ASP A 279 -11.97 9.60 19.52
N GLY A 280 -10.94 8.75 19.45
CA GLY A 280 -11.09 7.46 18.76
C GLY A 280 -11.95 6.45 19.54
N ASP A 281 -12.65 5.56 18.83
CA ASP A 281 -13.48 4.54 19.46
C ASP A 281 -12.65 3.52 20.25
N MET A 282 -11.70 2.86 19.58
CA MET A 282 -10.99 1.71 20.15
C MET A 282 -9.48 1.71 19.89
N GLY A 283 -8.68 1.68 20.95
CA GLY A 283 -7.22 1.69 20.81
C GLY A 283 -6.66 0.40 20.21
N ILE A 284 -6.92 -0.74 20.84
CA ILE A 284 -6.60 -2.07 20.31
C ILE A 284 -7.82 -2.97 20.36
N VAL A 285 -8.19 -3.58 19.23
CA VAL A 285 -9.33 -4.50 19.13
C VAL A 285 -8.88 -5.89 18.68
N LEU A 286 -9.22 -6.90 19.47
CA LEU A 286 -8.99 -8.30 19.13
C LEU A 286 -10.33 -9.00 18.94
N TYR A 287 -10.60 -9.48 17.73
CA TYR A 287 -11.81 -10.24 17.43
C TYR A 287 -11.70 -11.69 17.92
N PRO A 288 -12.81 -12.42 18.08
CA PRO A 288 -12.80 -13.81 18.53
C PRO A 288 -11.91 -14.77 17.74
N SER A 289 -11.71 -14.50 16.44
CA SER A 289 -10.82 -15.31 15.59
C SER A 289 -9.34 -14.92 15.68
N ALA A 290 -8.99 -13.90 16.47
CA ALA A 290 -7.60 -13.59 16.77
C ALA A 290 -7.11 -14.43 17.96
N GLU A 291 -6.18 -15.35 17.71
CA GLU A 291 -5.73 -16.33 18.70
C GLU A 291 -4.29 -16.06 19.16
N ASN A 292 -4.05 -16.21 20.46
CA ASN A 292 -2.74 -16.09 21.10
C ASN A 292 -2.00 -14.78 20.78
N THR A 293 -2.76 -13.69 20.63
CA THR A 293 -2.21 -12.35 20.38
C THR A 293 -1.49 -11.85 21.63
N LYS A 294 -0.31 -11.25 21.44
CA LYS A 294 0.52 -10.72 22.54
C LYS A 294 0.48 -9.21 22.57
N LEU A 295 -0.16 -8.64 23.59
CA LEU A 295 -0.19 -7.20 23.82
C LEU A 295 0.87 -6.85 24.87
N ILE A 296 1.96 -6.19 24.48
CA ILE A 296 3.12 -6.00 25.38
C ILE A 296 3.61 -4.55 25.34
N ARG A 297 3.43 -3.83 26.45
CA ARG A 297 4.01 -2.48 26.67
C ARG A 297 3.60 -1.43 25.61
N ASN A 298 2.37 -1.47 25.13
CA ASN A 298 1.84 -0.37 24.32
C ASN A 298 1.45 0.80 25.24
N ALA A 299 1.71 2.03 24.81
CA ALA A 299 1.18 3.23 25.41
C ALA A 299 -0.09 3.59 24.64
N ILE A 300 -1.25 3.57 25.30
CA ILE A 300 -2.56 3.76 24.67
C ILE A 300 -3.29 4.87 25.43
N SER A 301 -3.80 5.89 24.73
CA SER A 301 -4.52 7.00 25.37
C SER A 301 -5.43 7.73 24.39
N GLY A 302 -6.48 8.40 24.90
CA GLY A 302 -7.39 9.21 24.07
C GLY A 302 -8.44 8.39 23.32
N TRP A 303 -8.70 7.16 23.76
CA TRP A 303 -9.69 6.25 23.19
C TRP A 303 -10.87 6.07 24.15
N ALA A 304 -12.09 5.94 23.61
CA ALA A 304 -13.27 5.59 24.41
C ALA A 304 -13.11 4.21 25.07
N GLU A 305 -12.61 3.22 24.30
CA GLU A 305 -12.22 1.90 24.78
C GLU A 305 -10.75 1.60 24.45
N PRO A 306 -9.79 1.81 25.38
CA PRO A 306 -8.36 1.61 25.08
C PRO A 306 -8.01 0.22 24.56
N ILE A 307 -8.65 -0.83 25.10
CA ILE A 307 -8.45 -2.22 24.67
C ILE A 307 -9.79 -2.97 24.71
N VAL A 308 -10.16 -3.56 23.58
CA VAL A 308 -11.31 -4.46 23.43
C VAL A 308 -10.80 -5.85 23.05
N ASP A 309 -10.64 -6.71 24.05
CA ASP A 309 -10.12 -8.07 23.86
C ASP A 309 -11.25 -9.09 23.87
N LYS A 310 -11.65 -9.54 22.67
CA LYS A 310 -12.53 -10.69 22.46
C LYS A 310 -11.77 -11.89 21.93
N GLY A 311 -10.44 -11.79 21.78
CA GLY A 311 -9.58 -12.82 21.20
C GLY A 311 -9.41 -14.04 22.10
N GLU A 312 -9.03 -15.15 21.49
CA GLU A 312 -8.76 -16.38 22.23
C GLU A 312 -7.31 -16.43 22.71
N GLU A 313 -7.12 -16.82 23.97
CA GLU A 313 -5.80 -16.99 24.58
C GLU A 313 -4.88 -15.75 24.55
N THR A 314 -5.42 -14.53 24.44
CA THR A 314 -4.66 -13.29 24.46
C THR A 314 -3.70 -13.23 25.64
N LYS A 315 -2.45 -12.82 25.39
CA LYS A 315 -1.42 -12.62 26.41
C LYS A 315 -1.29 -11.13 26.73
N LEU A 316 -1.92 -10.72 27.82
CA LEU A 316 -1.83 -9.37 28.38
C LEU A 316 -0.63 -9.23 29.34
N PRO A 317 -0.08 -8.01 29.53
CA PRO A 317 0.94 -7.76 30.55
C PRO A 317 0.39 -8.11 31.94
N LYS A 318 1.20 -8.66 32.85
CA LYS A 318 0.78 -8.89 34.25
C LYS A 318 1.49 -7.88 35.18
N PRO A 319 0.78 -7.16 36.06
CA PRO A 319 -0.69 -7.04 36.14
C PRO A 319 -1.24 -6.22 34.96
N PHE A 320 -2.41 -6.61 34.45
CA PHE A 320 -3.21 -5.80 33.53
C PHE A 320 -4.32 -5.14 34.33
N ASP A 321 -4.39 -3.82 34.32
CA ASP A 321 -5.52 -3.08 34.86
C ASP A 321 -6.11 -2.23 33.73
N PRO A 322 -7.28 -2.60 33.19
CA PRO A 322 -7.91 -1.89 32.07
C PRO A 322 -8.33 -0.46 32.42
N ASN A 323 -8.28 -0.05 33.70
CA ASN A 323 -8.71 1.27 34.15
C ASN A 323 -7.54 2.22 34.51
N THR A 324 -6.28 1.84 34.23
CA THR A 324 -5.09 2.64 34.62
C THR A 324 -4.28 3.20 33.47
N SER A 325 -4.77 3.09 32.23
CA SER A 325 -4.18 3.71 31.03
C SER A 325 -4.79 5.07 30.76
#